data_AF-A0A9D4T866-F1
#
_entry.id   AF-A0A9D4T866-F1
#
_cell.length_a   1.000
_cell.length_b   1.000
_cell.length_c   1.000
_cell.angle_alpha   90.00
_cell.angle_beta   90.00
_cell.angle_gamma   90.00
#
_symmetry.space_group_name_H-M   'P 1'
#
loop_
_entity.id
_entity.type
_entity.pdbx_description
1 polymer ?
#
loop_
_entity_poly.entity_id
_entity_poly.type
_entity_poly.pdbx_seq_one_letter_code
_entity_poly.pdbx_strand_id
1 'polypeptide(L)'
;MQEVDRCKPEVQDIQVPLEVFDYIDQGRNPQLFTKDCMEKALTKNEQVKGKIESYRRFKALLLLELSKVFPTEMAKYRAIRGDERPAT
;
A
#
# COMPACT_ATOMS: atom_id res chain seq x y z
N MET A 1 25.86 -8.64 33.87
CA MET A 1 25.84 -7.30 33.24
C MET A 1 27.04 -7.08 32.33
N GLN A 2 28.30 -7.23 32.81
CA GLN A 2 29.51 -7.04 31.97
C GLN A 2 29.57 -7.90 30.69
N GLU A 3 29.00 -9.10 30.70
CA GLU A 3 28.98 -9.97 29.50
C GLU A 3 28.02 -9.46 28.42
N VAL A 4 26.90 -8.84 28.80
CA VAL A 4 25.93 -8.24 27.86
C VAL A 4 26.56 -7.05 27.14
N ASP A 5 27.33 -6.24 27.87
CA ASP A 5 28.05 -5.11 27.30
C ASP A 5 29.14 -5.53 26.30
N ARG A 6 29.72 -6.74 26.46
CA ARG A 6 30.70 -7.30 25.52
C ARG A 6 30.08 -7.73 24.19
N CYS A 7 28.82 -8.19 24.19
CA CYS A 7 28.08 -8.59 22.99
C CYS A 7 27.36 -7.43 22.30
N LYS A 8 27.23 -6.27 22.98
CA LYS A 8 26.60 -5.07 22.42
C LYS A 8 27.13 -4.65 21.03
N PRO A 9 28.44 -4.74 20.70
CA PRO A 9 28.94 -4.42 19.36
C PRO A 9 28.39 -5.35 18.27
N GLU A 10 28.05 -6.60 18.62
CA GLU A 10 27.59 -7.61 17.67
C GLU A 10 26.18 -7.32 17.13
N VAL A 11 25.43 -6.46 17.82
CA VAL A 11 24.03 -6.12 17.49
C VAL A 11 23.81 -4.61 17.27
N GLN A 12 24.88 -3.81 17.15
CA GLN A 12 24.77 -2.35 17.01
C GLN A 12 23.95 -1.92 15.78
N ASP A 13 24.02 -2.68 14.69
CA ASP A 13 23.32 -2.35 13.44
C ASP A 13 21.88 -2.88 13.40
N ILE A 14 21.42 -3.58 14.45
CA ILE A 14 20.07 -4.12 14.51
C ILE A 14 19.12 -3.05 15.04
N GLN A 15 18.21 -2.59 14.19
CA GLN A 15 17.11 -1.73 14.58
C GLN A 15 15.90 -2.56 15.00
N VAL A 16 15.42 -2.34 16.23
CA VAL A 16 14.22 -2.98 16.76
C VAL A 16 13.06 -1.99 16.71
N PRO A 17 11.95 -2.31 16.01
CA PRO A 17 10.76 -1.47 16.03
C PRO A 17 10.22 -1.30 17.45
N LEU A 18 9.85 -0.07 17.83
CA LEU A 18 9.39 0.23 19.19
C LEU A 18 8.08 -0.51 19.52
N GLU A 19 7.25 -0.76 18.51
CA GLU A 19 5.98 -1.46 18.63
C GLU A 19 6.14 -2.92 19.08
N VAL A 20 7.34 -3.49 18.95
CA VAL A 20 7.65 -4.84 19.48
C VAL A 20 7.63 -4.83 21.02
N PHE A 21 8.00 -3.72 21.67
CA PHE A 21 8.01 -3.62 23.13
C PHE A 21 6.62 -3.85 23.72
N ASP A 22 5.55 -3.38 23.07
CA ASP A 22 4.18 -3.64 23.52
C ASP A 22 3.86 -5.14 23.62
N TYR A 23 4.43 -5.96 22.73
CA TYR A 23 4.25 -7.41 22.79
C TYR A 23 5.04 -8.01 23.95
N ILE A 24 6.27 -7.55 24.16
CA ILE A 24 7.15 -8.02 25.23
C ILE A 24 6.57 -7.67 26.61
N ASP A 25 6.16 -6.41 26.82
CA ASP A 25 5.64 -5.91 28.09
C ASP A 25 4.32 -6.59 28.50
N GLN A 26 3.55 -7.06 27.51
CA GLN A 26 2.34 -7.84 27.70
C GLN A 26 2.59 -9.36 27.84
N GLY A 27 3.84 -9.81 27.80
CA GLY A 27 4.22 -11.23 27.85
C GLY A 27 3.85 -12.03 26.60
N ARG A 28 3.59 -11.37 25.46
CA ARG A 28 3.27 -11.98 24.17
C ARG A 28 4.55 -12.29 23.39
N ASN A 29 4.49 -13.27 22.49
CA ASN A 29 5.61 -13.62 21.62
C ASN A 29 5.93 -12.46 20.65
N PRO A 30 7.16 -11.90 20.66
CA PRO A 30 7.56 -10.81 19.76
C PRO A 30 7.42 -11.14 18.27
N GLN A 31 7.47 -12.41 17.87
CA GLN A 31 7.27 -12.81 16.47
C GLN A 31 5.85 -12.56 15.96
N LEU A 32 4.87 -12.39 16.87
CA LEU A 32 3.52 -11.99 16.48
C LEU A 32 3.50 -10.60 15.85
N PHE A 33 4.39 -9.69 16.25
CA PHE A 33 4.53 -8.39 15.59
C PHE A 33 4.83 -8.54 14.09
N THR A 34 5.77 -9.42 13.75
CA THR A 34 6.14 -9.68 12.35
C THR A 34 4.94 -10.21 11.56
N LYS A 35 4.22 -11.18 12.14
CA LYS A 35 3.00 -11.72 11.53
C LYS A 35 1.95 -10.63 11.31
N ASP A 36 1.63 -9.86 12.35
CA ASP A 36 0.61 -8.80 12.30
C ASP A 36 0.99 -7.71 11.27
N CYS A 37 2.28 -7.37 11.17
CA CYS A 37 2.77 -6.45 10.15
C CYS A 37 2.55 -6.98 8.72
N MET A 38 2.86 -8.25 8.48
CA MET A 38 2.63 -8.87 7.18
C MET A 38 1.14 -8.92 6.82
N GLU A 39 0.29 -9.31 7.77
CA GLU A 39 -1.17 -9.37 7.57
C GLU A 39 -1.77 -7.98 7.32
N LYS A 40 -1.33 -6.95 8.06
CA LYS A 40 -1.72 -5.55 7.84
C LYS A 40 -1.28 -5.07 6.46
N ALA A 41 -0.05 -5.37 6.05
CA ALA A 41 0.47 -4.99 4.74
C ALA A 41 -0.33 -5.64 3.61
N LEU A 42 -0.63 -6.94 3.73
CA LEU A 42 -1.47 -7.67 2.77
C LEU A 42 -2.86 -7.05 2.66
N THR A 43 -3.54 -6.88 3.80
CA THR A 43 -4.88 -6.28 3.87
C THR A 43 -4.88 -4.89 3.23
N LYS A 44 -3.87 -4.07 3.51
CA LYS A 44 -3.77 -2.73 2.94
C LYS A 44 -3.54 -2.76 1.44
N ASN A 45 -2.72 -3.69 0.95
CA ASN A 45 -2.47 -3.87 -0.47
C ASN A 45 -3.77 -4.22 -1.21
N GLU A 46 -4.53 -5.20 -0.71
CA GLU A 46 -5.81 -5.60 -1.28
C GLU A 46 -6.83 -4.46 -1.29
N GLN A 47 -6.94 -3.70 -0.20
CA GLN A 47 -7.81 -2.53 -0.12
C GLN A 47 -7.44 -1.47 -1.16
N VAL A 48 -6.14 -1.15 -1.29
CA VAL A 48 -5.68 -0.15 -2.26
C VAL A 48 -5.91 -0.64 -3.69
N LYS A 49 -5.64 -1.92 -3.97
CA LYS A 49 -5.94 -2.55 -5.27
C LYS A 49 -7.43 -2.46 -5.61
N GLY A 50 -8.31 -2.76 -4.65
CA GLY A 50 -9.76 -2.64 -4.83
C GLY A 50 -10.21 -1.21 -5.12
N LYS A 51 -9.59 -0.20 -4.46
CA LYS A 51 -9.84 1.22 -4.77
C LYS A 51 -9.40 1.57 -6.19
N ILE A 52 -8.19 1.17 -6.58
CA ILE A 52 -7.66 1.42 -7.93
C ILE A 52 -8.62 0.84 -8.98
N GLU A 53 -9.06 -0.39 -8.81
CA GLU A 53 -9.99 -1.04 -9.74
C GLU A 53 -11.35 -0.34 -9.79
N SER A 54 -11.88 0.06 -8.64
CA SER A 54 -13.13 0.83 -8.55
C SER A 54 -13.03 2.16 -9.29
N TYR A 55 -11.93 2.90 -9.12
CA TYR A 55 -11.71 4.16 -9.84
C TYR A 55 -11.53 3.95 -11.35
N ARG A 56 -10.83 2.90 -11.77
CA ARG A 56 -10.69 2.53 -13.18
C ARG A 56 -12.05 2.25 -13.81
N ARG A 57 -12.88 1.42 -13.15
CA ARG A 57 -14.23 1.09 -13.60
C ARG A 57 -15.12 2.33 -13.64
N PHE A 58 -15.10 3.14 -12.59
CA PHE A 58 -15.88 4.38 -12.54
C PHE A 58 -15.51 5.32 -13.68
N LYS A 59 -14.21 5.55 -13.91
CA LYS A 59 -13.71 6.35 -15.03
C LYS A 59 -14.20 5.81 -16.38
N ALA A 60 -14.13 4.51 -16.61
CA ALA A 60 -14.59 3.90 -17.86
C ALA A 60 -16.09 4.14 -18.09
N LEU A 61 -16.92 3.93 -17.06
CA LEU A 61 -18.36 4.17 -17.12
C LEU A 61 -18.69 5.65 -17.33
N LEU A 62 -18.00 6.55 -16.61
CA LEU A 62 -18.18 7.98 -16.76
C LEU A 62 -17.83 8.45 -18.18
N LEU A 63 -16.71 7.99 -18.73
CA LEU A 63 -16.32 8.31 -20.11
C LEU A 63 -17.32 7.77 -21.13
N LEU A 64 -17.91 6.61 -20.88
CA LEU A 64 -18.96 6.03 -21.72
C LEU A 64 -20.20 6.93 -21.73
N GLU A 65 -20.73 7.28 -20.57
CA GLU A 65 -21.94 8.12 -20.47
C GLU A 65 -21.70 9.53 -21.02
N LEU A 66 -20.55 10.14 -20.72
CA LEU A 66 -20.19 11.45 -21.29
C LEU A 66 -20.07 11.40 -22.82
N SER A 67 -19.59 10.29 -23.38
CA SER A 67 -19.48 10.15 -24.84
C SER A 67 -20.86 10.06 -25.51
N LYS A 68 -21.90 9.62 -24.79
CA LYS A 68 -23.29 9.60 -25.28
C LYS A 68 -23.93 10.99 -25.24
N VAL A 69 -23.70 11.74 -24.14
CA VAL A 69 -24.38 13.03 -23.91
C VAL A 69 -23.64 14.20 -24.57
N PHE A 70 -22.30 14.15 -24.65
CA PHE A 70 -21.44 15.23 -25.13
C PHE A 70 -20.41 14.74 -26.16
N PRO A 71 -20.83 14.25 -27.33
CA PRO A 71 -19.95 13.57 -28.27
C PRO A 71 -18.84 14.48 -28.84
N THR A 72 -19.13 15.76 -29.11
CA THR A 72 -18.17 16.70 -29.70
C THR A 72 -17.09 17.12 -28.69
N GLU A 73 -17.50 17.38 -27.44
CA GLU A 73 -16.61 17.73 -26.33
C GLU A 73 -15.70 16.55 -26.01
N MET A 74 -16.25 15.34 -25.99
CA MET A 74 -15.49 14.12 -25.75
C MET A 74 -14.48 13.83 -26.87
N ALA A 75 -14.80 14.15 -28.13
CA ALA A 75 -13.85 14.07 -29.23
C ALA A 75 -12.68 15.05 -29.04
N LYS A 76 -12.95 16.30 -28.65
CA LYS A 76 -11.91 17.30 -28.34
C LYS A 76 -11.05 16.86 -27.15
N TYR A 77 -11.68 16.38 -26.07
CA TYR A 77 -10.99 15.86 -24.90
C TYR A 77 -10.03 14.72 -25.26
N ARG A 78 -10.47 13.75 -26.06
CA ARG A 78 -9.63 12.62 -26.51
C ARG A 78 -8.44 13.10 -27.36
N ALA A 79 -8.64 14.09 -28.22
CA ALA A 79 -7.57 14.67 -29.03
C ALA A 79 -6.50 15.37 -28.18
N ILE A 80 -6.91 16.09 -27.13
CA ILE A 80 -5.97 16.80 -26.23
C ILE A 80 -5.26 15.85 -25.28
N ARG A 81 -5.97 14.85 -24.75
CA ARG A 81 -5.42 13.94 -23.74
C ARG A 81 -4.22 13.16 -24.28
N GLY A 82 -4.23 12.79 -25.58
CA GLY A 82 -3.38 11.74 -26.11
C GLY A 82 -3.75 10.41 -25.45
N ASP A 83 -4.11 9.37 -26.19
CA ASP A 83 -4.49 8.08 -25.57
C ASP A 83 -3.25 7.39 -25.01
N GLU A 84 -2.66 7.91 -23.92
CA GLU A 84 -1.65 7.19 -23.12
C GLU A 84 -2.34 5.99 -22.49
N ARG A 85 -2.27 4.88 -23.20
CA ARG A 85 -2.25 3.56 -22.61
C ARG A 85 -0.78 3.16 -22.44
N PRO A 86 -0.21 3.20 -21.21
CA PRO A 86 0.69 2.14 -20.86
C PRO A 86 -0.17 0.88 -20.82
N ALA A 87 -0.05 0.06 -21.86
CA ALA A 87 -0.43 -1.34 -21.76
C ALA A 87 0.57 -1.97 -20.79
N THR A 88 0.16 -2.20 -19.55
CA THR A 88 0.83 -3.09 -18.62
C THR A 88 -0.20 -4.02 -17.99
#